data_AF-A0A6L8CNL5-F1
#
_entry.id   AF-A0A6L8CNL5-F1
#
_cell.length_a   1.000
_cell.length_b   1.000
_cell.length_c   1.000
_cell.angle_alpha   90.00
_cell.angle_beta   90.00
_cell.angle_gamma   90.00
#
_symmetry.space_group_name_H-M   'P 1'
#
loop_
_entity.id
_entity.type
_entity.pdbx_description
1 polymer ?
#
loop_
_entity_poly.entity_id
_entity_poly.type
_entity_poly.pdbx_seq_one_letter_code
_entity_poly.pdbx_strand_id
1 'polypeptide(L)'
;MTEVATSNPVLASVIRGGEVESVHRGSAVAVDARGDTVFALGDVTRPVIPRSSYKFIQAVPLVESGAADAFGPGPEEIALACASHNGEPMHLERVEIRLAKLNYLNTIR
;
A
#
# COMPACT_ATOMS: atom_id res chain seq x y z
N MET A 1 10.44 -28.17 -9.35
CA MET A 1 9.96 -27.08 -10.21
C MET A 1 8.45 -27.17 -10.22
N THR A 2 7.78 -26.32 -9.45
CA THR A 2 6.33 -26.34 -9.29
C THR A 2 5.69 -25.80 -10.57
N GLU A 3 4.71 -26.52 -11.10
CA GLU A 3 3.97 -26.17 -12.31
C GLU A 3 3.35 -24.77 -12.15
N VAL A 4 3.76 -23.82 -12.98
CA VAL A 4 3.16 -22.47 -12.99
C VAL A 4 1.79 -22.60 -13.64
N ALA A 5 0.73 -22.42 -12.86
CA ALA A 5 -0.63 -22.40 -13.38
C ALA A 5 -0.73 -21.36 -14.51
N THR A 6 -0.96 -21.81 -15.75
CA THR A 6 -1.00 -20.96 -16.95
C THR A 6 -2.21 -20.03 -17.01
N SER A 7 -3.18 -20.18 -16.09
CA SER A 7 -4.31 -19.27 -15.95
C SER A 7 -4.43 -18.77 -14.50
N ASN A 8 -4.56 -17.45 -14.35
CA ASN A 8 -4.80 -16.85 -13.05
C ASN A 8 -6.18 -17.29 -12.50
N PRO A 9 -6.26 -17.74 -11.24
CA PRO A 9 -7.53 -18.13 -10.61
C PRO A 9 -8.40 -16.90 -10.33
N VAL A 10 -9.68 -17.16 -10.02
CA VAL A 10 -10.60 -16.12 -9.55
C VAL A 10 -10.20 -15.73 -8.13
N LEU A 11 -9.84 -14.47 -7.92
CA LEU A 11 -9.47 -13.92 -6.61
C LEU A 11 -10.63 -13.17 -5.94
N ALA A 12 -11.53 -12.59 -6.74
CA ALA A 12 -12.69 -11.87 -6.23
C ALA A 12 -13.88 -12.02 -7.18
N SER A 13 -15.09 -11.97 -6.63
CA SER A 13 -16.35 -11.96 -7.36
C SER A 13 -17.24 -10.82 -6.86
N VAL A 14 -17.96 -10.18 -7.78
CA VAL A 14 -18.99 -9.20 -7.46
C VAL A 14 -20.35 -9.89 -7.55
N ILE A 15 -21.13 -9.81 -6.47
CA ILE A 15 -22.48 -10.39 -6.39
C ILE A 15 -23.50 -9.25 -6.50
N ARG A 16 -24.48 -9.39 -7.39
CA ARG A 16 -25.63 -8.47 -7.50
C ARG A 16 -26.91 -9.26 -7.66
N GLY A 17 -27.91 -8.95 -6.83
CA GLY A 17 -29.20 -9.65 -6.87
C GLY A 17 -29.10 -11.15 -6.52
N GLY A 18 -28.08 -11.56 -5.76
CA GLY A 18 -27.85 -12.96 -5.40
C GLY A 18 -27.01 -13.75 -6.40
N GLU A 19 -26.73 -13.19 -7.58
CA GLU A 19 -25.98 -13.83 -8.65
C GLU A 19 -24.57 -13.25 -8.80
N VAL A 20 -23.62 -14.07 -9.27
CA VAL A 20 -22.27 -13.61 -9.60
C VAL A 20 -22.32 -12.82 -10.91
N GLU A 21 -22.18 -11.51 -10.81
CA GLU A 21 -22.19 -10.59 -11.96
C GLU A 21 -20.82 -10.50 -12.62
N SER A 22 -19.74 -10.57 -11.85
CA SER A 22 -18.38 -10.40 -12.36
C SER A 22 -17.36 -11.19 -11.55
N VAL A 23 -16.29 -11.64 -12.23
CA VAL A 23 -15.15 -12.35 -11.64
C VAL A 23 -13.84 -11.66 -12.01
N HIS A 24 -12.96 -11.50 -11.03
CA HIS A 24 -11.65 -10.89 -11.19
C HIS A 24 -10.58 -11.96 -10.99
N ARG A 25 -9.83 -12.24 -12.06
CA ARG A 25 -8.72 -13.19 -12.03
C ARG A 25 -7.40 -12.49 -11.80
N GLY A 26 -6.54 -13.07 -10.99
CA GLY A 26 -5.22 -12.50 -10.71
C GLY A 26 -4.28 -13.48 -10.04
N SER A 27 -3.10 -13.00 -9.71
CA SER A 27 -2.14 -13.70 -8.87
C SER A 27 -1.98 -12.99 -7.53
N ALA A 28 -1.66 -13.75 -6.49
CA ALA A 28 -1.46 -13.26 -5.13
C ALA A 28 -0.28 -13.99 -4.49
N VAL A 29 0.58 -13.25 -3.78
CA VAL A 29 1.73 -13.79 -3.07
C VAL A 29 1.84 -13.12 -1.71
N ALA A 30 2.18 -13.91 -0.68
CA ALA A 30 2.59 -13.39 0.61
C ALA A 30 4.00 -13.92 0.91
N VAL A 31 4.86 -13.02 1.38
CA VAL A 31 6.24 -13.31 1.76
C VAL A 31 6.45 -12.97 3.23
N ASP A 32 7.31 -13.72 3.91
CA ASP A 32 7.72 -13.40 5.27
C ASP A 32 8.80 -12.30 5.29
N ALA A 33 9.25 -11.92 6.49
CA ALA A 33 10.26 -10.87 6.67
C ALA A 33 11.66 -11.24 6.15
N ARG A 34 11.93 -12.54 5.90
CA ARG A 34 13.18 -13.00 5.27
C ARG A 34 13.07 -13.01 3.74
N GLY A 35 11.87 -12.80 3.20
CA GLY A 35 11.58 -12.87 1.78
C GLY A 35 11.13 -14.25 1.32
N ASP A 36 10.89 -15.19 2.24
CA ASP A 36 10.43 -16.53 1.90
C ASP A 36 8.93 -16.49 1.54
N THR A 37 8.55 -17.11 0.42
CA THR A 37 7.14 -17.22 0.02
C THR A 37 6.40 -18.14 0.97
N VAL A 38 5.41 -17.60 1.69
CA VAL A 38 4.53 -18.36 2.61
C VAL A 38 3.18 -18.71 1.97
N PHE A 39 2.79 -17.99 0.93
CA PHE A 39 1.58 -18.24 0.14
C PHE A 39 1.77 -17.76 -1.29
N ALA A 40 1.32 -18.53 -2.27
CA ALA A 40 1.30 -18.13 -3.67
C ALA A 40 0.08 -18.72 -4.39
N LEU A 41 -0.51 -17.92 -5.29
CA LEU A 41 -1.67 -18.28 -6.07
C LEU A 41 -1.59 -17.63 -7.46
N GLY A 42 -1.79 -18.40 -8.54
CA GLY A 42 -1.66 -17.94 -9.93
C GLY A 42 -0.20 -17.72 -10.38
N ASP A 43 -0.01 -16.97 -11.46
CA ASP A 43 1.33 -16.61 -11.96
C ASP A 43 1.87 -15.38 -11.22
N VAL A 44 2.54 -15.63 -10.10
CA VAL A 44 3.17 -14.61 -9.25
C VAL A 44 4.52 -14.15 -9.78
N THR A 45 5.03 -14.76 -10.86
CA THR A 45 6.33 -14.43 -11.46
C THR A 45 6.22 -13.43 -12.63
N ARG A 46 5.01 -13.28 -13.17
CA ARG A 46 4.70 -12.32 -14.22
C ARG A 46 5.01 -10.89 -13.79
N PRO A 47 5.82 -10.14 -14.56
CA PRO A 47 6.05 -8.73 -14.30
C PRO A 47 4.74 -7.91 -14.38
N VAL A 48 4.56 -7.01 -13.41
CA VAL A 48 3.43 -6.07 -13.35
C VAL A 48 3.93 -4.66 -13.07
N ILE A 49 3.16 -3.66 -13.48
CA ILE A 49 3.39 -2.28 -13.04
C ILE A 49 2.67 -2.13 -11.69
N PRO A 50 3.37 -1.85 -10.57
CA PRO A 50 2.80 -1.90 -9.22
C PRO A 50 1.75 -0.80 -8.94
N ARG A 51 1.56 0.17 -9.85
CA ARG A 51 0.63 1.29 -9.66
C ARG A 51 0.84 1.93 -8.27
N SER A 52 -0.24 2.19 -7.53
CA SER A 52 -0.19 2.79 -6.20
C SER A 52 0.49 1.92 -5.12
N SER A 53 0.70 0.62 -5.33
CA SER A 53 1.36 -0.22 -4.29
C SER A 53 2.84 0.10 -4.12
N TYR A 54 3.41 0.93 -4.99
CA TYR A 54 4.81 1.38 -4.94
C TYR A 54 5.01 2.71 -4.20
N LYS A 55 3.96 3.32 -3.62
CA LYS A 55 4.05 4.64 -2.98
C LYS A 55 4.97 4.68 -1.76
N PHE A 56 5.23 3.54 -1.12
CA PHE A 56 6.19 3.47 -0.01
C PHE A 56 7.58 3.98 -0.38
N ILE A 57 7.97 3.93 -1.66
CA ILE A 57 9.22 4.52 -2.14
C ILE A 57 9.26 6.04 -2.01
N GLN A 58 8.11 6.72 -2.01
CA GLN A 58 8.07 8.17 -1.77
C GLN A 58 8.45 8.51 -0.32
N ALA A 59 8.28 7.58 0.62
CA ALA A 59 8.68 7.75 2.02
C ALA A 59 10.15 7.38 2.27
N VAL A 60 10.81 6.64 1.37
CA VAL A 60 12.23 6.27 1.53
C VAL A 60 13.13 7.51 1.66
N PRO A 61 13.03 8.54 0.80
CA PRO A 61 13.84 9.75 0.96
C PRO A 61 13.59 10.49 2.28
N LEU A 62 12.39 10.45 2.84
CA LEU A 62 12.09 11.06 4.15
C LEU A 62 12.95 10.43 5.25
N VAL A 63 13.13 9.10 5.20
CA VAL A 63 13.93 8.37 6.18
C VAL A 63 15.42 8.46 5.85
N GLU A 64 15.83 8.12 4.63
CA GLU A 64 17.24 8.02 4.24
C GLU A 64 17.98 9.37 4.23
N SER A 65 17.27 10.49 4.08
CA SER A 65 17.86 11.82 4.20
C SER A 65 18.13 12.27 5.63
N GLY A 66 17.66 11.53 6.64
CA GLY A 66 17.67 11.96 8.05
C GLY A 66 16.57 12.96 8.41
N ALA A 67 15.66 13.30 7.48
CA ALA A 67 14.54 14.18 7.77
C ALA A 67 13.56 13.57 8.79
N ALA A 68 13.37 12.25 8.77
CA ALA A 68 12.61 11.57 9.81
C ALA A 68 13.24 11.78 11.20
N ASP A 69 14.55 11.66 11.33
CA ASP A 69 15.24 11.88 12.61
C ASP A 69 15.16 13.36 13.05
N ALA A 70 15.36 14.28 12.11
CA ALA A 70 15.37 15.72 12.40
C ALA A 70 13.98 16.25 12.80
N PHE A 71 12.91 15.72 12.20
CA PHE A 71 11.55 16.23 12.38
C PHE A 71 10.62 15.27 13.14
N GLY A 72 11.08 14.10 13.56
CA GLY A 72 10.39 13.15 14.43
C GLY A 72 8.92 12.82 14.07
N PRO A 73 8.60 12.36 12.85
CA PRO A 73 7.30 11.78 12.57
C PRO A 73 7.14 10.45 13.34
N GLY A 74 5.98 10.24 13.95
CA GLY A 74 5.60 8.97 14.55
C GLY A 74 5.23 7.91 13.51
N PRO A 75 4.99 6.66 13.96
CA PRO A 75 4.65 5.54 13.07
C PRO A 75 3.44 5.81 12.16
N GLU A 76 2.43 6.50 12.66
CA GLU A 76 1.21 6.83 11.91
C GLU A 76 1.48 7.87 10.81
N GLU A 77 2.36 8.84 11.08
CA GLU A 77 2.76 9.87 10.11
C GLU A 77 3.67 9.26 9.02
N ILE A 78 4.52 8.30 9.37
CA ILE A 78 5.30 7.51 8.39
C ILE A 78 4.39 6.61 7.56
N ALA A 79 3.45 5.91 8.19
CA ALA A 79 2.47 5.09 7.48
C ALA A 79 1.67 5.94 6.48
N LEU A 80 1.33 7.18 6.86
CA LEU A 80 0.65 8.13 6.00
C LEU A 80 1.47 8.51 4.75
N ALA A 81 2.80 8.65 4.90
CA ALA A 81 3.70 8.92 3.78
C ALA A 81 3.86 7.72 2.83
N CYS A 82 3.62 6.49 3.31
CA CYS A 82 3.84 5.26 2.56
C CYS A 82 2.67 4.81 1.68
N ALA A 83 1.46 5.31 1.92
CA ALA A 83 0.24 4.73 1.36
C ALA A 83 -0.56 5.68 0.46
N SER A 84 -1.48 5.08 -0.31
CA SER A 84 -2.53 5.83 -1.01
C SER A 84 -3.76 5.88 -0.12
N HIS A 85 -4.01 7.04 0.47
CA HIS A 85 -5.15 7.26 1.34
C HIS A 85 -6.32 7.89 0.58
N ASN A 86 -7.55 7.57 1.00
CA ASN A 86 -8.77 8.20 0.48
C ASN A 86 -9.12 9.51 1.20
N GLY A 87 -8.25 10.02 2.09
CA GLY A 87 -8.50 11.26 2.82
C GLY A 87 -9.59 11.15 3.89
N GLU A 88 -9.87 9.94 4.38
CA GLU A 88 -10.77 9.76 5.53
C GLU A 88 -10.35 10.60 6.75
N PRO A 89 -11.26 10.91 7.69
CA PRO A 89 -10.97 11.83 8.81
C PRO A 89 -9.69 11.51 9.59
N MET A 90 -9.37 10.23 9.80
CA MET A 90 -8.13 9.82 10.49
C MET A 90 -6.87 10.24 9.73
N HIS A 91 -6.89 10.25 8.39
CA HIS A 91 -5.76 10.69 7.59
C HIS A 91 -5.58 12.21 7.73
N LEU A 92 -6.67 12.97 7.67
CA LEU A 92 -6.65 14.42 7.81
C LEU A 92 -6.10 14.84 9.18
N GLU A 93 -6.56 14.19 10.25
CA GLU A 93 -6.08 14.44 11.61
C GLU A 93 -4.55 14.27 11.69
N ARG A 94 -4.00 13.20 11.10
CA ARG A 94 -2.54 12.98 11.08
C ARG A 94 -1.80 14.06 10.28
N VAL A 95 -2.34 14.51 9.14
CA VAL A 95 -1.76 15.62 8.36
C VAL A 95 -1.76 16.91 9.17
N GLU A 96 -2.88 17.25 9.83
CA GLU A 96 -3.00 18.47 10.62
C GLU A 96 -2.01 18.48 11.80
N ILE A 97 -1.90 17.37 12.53
CA ILE A 97 -0.90 17.19 13.58
C ILE A 97 0.51 17.42 13.02
N ARG A 98 0.81 16.85 11.84
CA ARG A 98 2.13 16.96 11.23
C ARG A 98 2.45 18.39 10.81
N LEU A 99 1.50 19.07 10.17
CA LEU A 99 1.66 20.47 9.77
C LEU A 99 1.80 21.38 10.98
N ALA A 100 1.07 21.12 12.07
CA ALA A 100 1.21 21.86 13.32
C ALA A 100 2.61 21.71 13.92
N LYS A 101 3.14 20.48 14.00
CA LYS A 101 4.51 20.19 14.48
C LYS A 101 5.60 20.89 13.65
N LEU A 102 5.35 21.05 12.35
CA LEU A 102 6.25 21.74 11.41
C LEU A 102 5.99 23.25 11.32
N ASN A 103 5.07 23.80 12.12
CA ASN A 103 4.66 25.21 12.10
C ASN A 103 4.07 25.70 10.75
N TYR A 104 3.41 24.82 9.98
CA TYR A 104 2.79 25.12 8.68
C TYR A 104 1.25 25.16 8.70
N LEU A 105 0.60 24.99 9.85
CA LEU A 105 -0.87 24.85 9.90
C LEU A 105 -1.62 26.09 9.37
N ASN A 106 -1.01 27.27 9.45
CA ASN A 106 -1.60 28.53 8.97
C ASN A 106 -1.33 28.81 7.47
N THR A 107 -0.59 27.94 6.78
CA THR A 107 -0.16 28.18 5.39
C THR A 107 -1.12 27.59 4.35
N ILE A 108 -2.06 26.75 4.77
CA ILE A 108 -2.90 25.92 3.87
C ILE A 108 -4.41 26.16 4.08
N ARG A 109 -4.79 27.18 4.86
CA ARG A 109 -6.19 27.59 5.06
C ARG A 109 -6.57 28.77 4.17
#